data_AF-A0A9P5IV86-F1
#
_entry.id   AF-A0A9P5IV86-F1
#
_cell.length_a   1.000
_cell.length_b   1.000
_cell.length_c   1.000
_cell.angle_alpha   90.00
_cell.angle_beta   90.00
_cell.angle_gamma   90.00
#
_symmetry.space_group_name_H-M   'P 1'
#
loop_
_entity.id
_entity.type
_entity.pdbx_description
1 polymer ?
#
loop_
_entity_poly.entity_id
_entity_poly.type
_entity_poly.pdbx_seq_one_letter_code
_entity_poly.pdbx_strand_id
1 'polypeptide(L)'
;MYGERILEGYKMGTRKVFEKMGGTEGGNTLFHCTAGKDRTVVVAALILAFFGASEEEIALDYVLTRSGTESHRERLLQGVLKLVGERGLEQPGLDDLSSAKGKNVIAFLNWMDAK
;
A
#
# COMPACT_ATOMS: atom_id res chain seq x y z
N MET A 1 11.95 8.59 -0.02
CA MET A 1 11.05 8.02 -1.07
C MET A 1 9.63 7.84 -0.51
N TYR A 2 8.60 7.53 -1.33
CA TYR A 2 7.21 7.34 -0.88
C TYR A 2 7.07 6.26 0.22
N GLY A 3 7.72 5.09 0.06
CA GLY A 3 7.66 4.00 1.04
C GLY A 3 8.46 4.22 2.33
N GLU A 4 9.54 4.99 2.28
CA GLU A 4 10.32 5.40 3.47
C GLU A 4 9.45 6.12 4.50
N ARG A 5 8.69 7.14 4.05
CA ARG A 5 7.77 7.89 4.92
C ARG A 5 6.66 7.02 5.48
N ILE A 6 6.28 5.93 4.79
CA ILE A 6 5.31 4.98 5.29
C ILE A 6 5.91 4.16 6.45
N LEU A 7 7.11 3.61 6.28
CA LEU A 7 7.76 2.84 7.34
C LEU A 7 8.12 3.71 8.55
N GLU A 8 8.55 4.95 8.34
CA GLU A 8 8.81 5.90 9.43
C GLU A 8 7.51 6.28 10.16
N GLY A 9 6.47 6.66 9.41
CA GLY A 9 5.20 7.12 9.98
C GLY A 9 4.34 6.01 10.58
N TYR A 10 4.49 4.75 10.12
CA TYR A 10 3.66 3.61 10.52
C TYR A 10 4.45 2.42 11.06
N LYS A 11 5.70 2.65 11.51
CA LYS A 11 6.62 1.63 12.05
C LYS A 11 5.94 0.64 13.00
N MET A 12 5.18 1.17 13.97
CA MET A 12 4.51 0.35 14.99
C MET A 12 3.41 -0.53 14.40
N GLY A 13 2.67 -0.03 13.40
CA GLY A 13 1.64 -0.79 12.70
C GLY A 13 2.26 -1.93 11.88
N THR A 14 3.27 -1.63 11.08
CA THR A 14 4.02 -2.63 10.30
C THR A 14 4.59 -3.72 11.21
N ARG A 15 5.29 -3.32 12.28
CA ARG A 15 5.85 -4.26 13.26
C ARG A 15 4.79 -5.19 13.84
N LYS A 16 3.64 -4.65 14.24
CA LYS A 16 2.55 -5.44 14.83
C LYS A 16 1.98 -6.47 13.86
N VAL A 17 1.95 -6.20 12.55
CA VAL A 17 1.53 -7.20 11.56
C VAL A 17 2.49 -8.37 11.53
N PHE A 18 3.80 -8.12 11.43
CA PHE A 18 4.81 -9.18 11.44
C PHE A 18 4.83 -9.97 12.75
N GLU A 19 4.75 -9.30 13.91
CA GLU A 19 4.66 -9.96 15.22
C GLU A 19 3.41 -10.84 15.32
N LYS A 20 2.25 -10.35 14.83
CA LYS A 20 1.02 -11.12 14.84
C LYS A 20 1.11 -12.33 13.90
N MET A 21 1.66 -12.17 12.70
CA MET A 21 1.83 -13.27 11.75
C MET A 21 2.79 -14.33 12.30
N GLY A 22 3.96 -13.93 12.82
CA GLY A 22 4.96 -14.86 13.36
C GLY A 22 4.51 -15.58 14.63
N GLY A 23 3.59 -14.98 15.41
CA GLY A 23 3.03 -15.59 16.63
C GLY A 23 1.68 -16.30 16.45
N THR A 24 1.16 -16.41 15.23
CA THR A 24 -0.12 -17.08 14.97
C THR A 24 0.13 -18.57 14.67
N GLU A 25 -0.23 -19.45 15.60
CA GLU A 25 -0.21 -20.90 15.40
C GLU A 25 -1.47 -21.35 14.66
N GLY A 26 -1.39 -21.40 13.34
CA GLY A 26 -2.50 -21.78 12.47
C GLY A 26 -3.55 -20.68 12.28
N GLY A 27 -4.22 -20.70 11.12
CA GLY A 27 -5.24 -19.71 10.74
C GLY A 27 -4.74 -18.62 9.79
N ASN A 28 -5.62 -17.64 9.53
CA ASN A 28 -5.38 -16.58 8.54
C ASN A 28 -5.23 -15.21 9.21
N THR A 29 -4.38 -14.35 8.65
CA THR A 29 -4.22 -12.95 9.09
C THR A 29 -4.79 -12.00 8.05
N LEU A 30 -5.67 -11.09 8.47
CA LEU A 30 -6.13 -9.96 7.66
C LEU A 30 -5.51 -8.66 8.19
N PHE A 31 -4.87 -7.91 7.32
CA PHE A 31 -4.38 -6.55 7.60
C PHE A 31 -4.84 -5.60 6.51
N HIS A 32 -5.20 -4.37 6.88
CA HIS A 32 -5.68 -3.37 5.95
C HIS A 32 -5.32 -1.96 6.41
N CYS A 33 -5.45 -1.00 5.50
CA CYS A 33 -5.48 0.42 5.81
C CYS A 33 -6.86 0.98 5.42
N THR A 34 -6.96 2.26 5.05
CA THR A 34 -8.25 2.84 4.63
C THR A 34 -8.68 2.32 3.26
N ALA A 35 -7.78 2.36 2.27
CA ALA A 35 -8.07 2.00 0.87
C ALA A 35 -7.42 0.68 0.43
N GLY A 36 -6.65 0.02 1.29
CA GLY A 36 -5.88 -1.17 0.91
C GLY A 36 -4.69 -0.89 -0.04
N LYS A 37 -4.39 0.39 -0.31
CA LYS A 37 -3.33 0.82 -1.22
C LYS A 37 -1.98 0.95 -0.51
N ASP A 38 -1.66 2.10 0.02
CA ASP A 38 -0.26 2.44 0.30
C ASP A 38 0.38 1.66 1.46
N ARG A 39 -0.19 1.77 2.67
CA ARG A 39 0.32 1.08 3.87
C ARG A 39 0.18 -0.43 3.78
N THR A 40 -0.91 -0.90 3.17
CA THR A 40 -1.18 -2.33 3.00
C THR A 40 -0.18 -2.93 2.00
N VAL A 41 0.04 -2.28 0.86
CA VAL A 41 0.97 -2.76 -0.17
C VAL A 41 2.41 -2.77 0.33
N VAL A 42 2.86 -1.79 1.13
CA VAL A 42 4.20 -1.84 1.74
C VAL A 42 4.37 -3.12 2.58
N VAL A 43 3.39 -3.48 3.40
CA VAL A 43 3.45 -4.70 4.22
C VAL A 43 3.38 -5.96 3.34
N ALA A 44 2.45 -6.00 2.39
CA ALA A 44 2.29 -7.12 1.47
C ALA A 44 3.56 -7.38 0.64
N ALA A 45 4.17 -6.32 0.09
CA ALA A 45 5.39 -6.41 -0.70
C ALA A 45 6.57 -6.95 0.11
N LEU A 46 6.74 -6.50 1.36
CA LEU A 46 7.78 -7.04 2.25
C LEU A 46 7.56 -8.52 2.55
N ILE A 47 6.31 -8.95 2.74
CA ILE A 47 5.97 -10.37 2.96
C ILE A 47 6.29 -11.18 1.70
N LEU A 48 5.81 -10.74 0.53
CA LEU A 48 6.03 -11.44 -0.74
C LEU A 48 7.51 -11.54 -1.09
N ALA A 49 8.26 -10.44 -0.93
CA ALA A 49 9.71 -10.43 -1.14
C ALA A 49 10.44 -11.36 -0.18
N PHE A 50 10.04 -11.41 1.11
CA PHE A 50 10.59 -12.34 2.09
C PHE A 50 10.40 -13.81 1.69
N PHE A 51 9.28 -14.14 1.05
CA PHE A 51 9.00 -15.47 0.51
C PHE A 51 9.57 -15.71 -0.90
N GLY A 52 10.31 -14.76 -1.47
CA GLY A 52 11.01 -14.92 -2.74
C GLY A 52 10.16 -14.71 -4.00
N ALA A 53 9.03 -14.00 -3.89
CA ALA A 53 8.27 -13.59 -5.08
C ALA A 53 9.10 -12.64 -5.96
N SER A 54 8.91 -12.72 -7.27
CA SER A 54 9.54 -11.84 -8.26
C SER A 54 9.01 -10.41 -8.17
N GLU A 55 9.79 -9.45 -8.68
CA GLU A 55 9.34 -8.05 -8.81
C GLU A 55 8.06 -7.96 -9.65
N GLU A 56 7.95 -8.76 -10.71
CA GLU A 56 6.77 -8.81 -11.57
C GLU A 56 5.53 -9.26 -10.80
N GLU A 57 5.65 -10.29 -9.97
CA GLU A 57 4.53 -10.79 -9.14
C GLU A 57 4.11 -9.75 -8.10
N ILE A 58 5.06 -9.09 -7.43
CA ILE A 58 4.77 -8.07 -6.43
C ILE A 58 4.13 -6.83 -7.08
N ALA A 59 4.64 -6.41 -8.24
CA ALA A 59 4.07 -5.30 -8.99
C ALA A 59 2.64 -5.61 -9.45
N LEU A 60 2.39 -6.84 -9.89
CA LEU A 60 1.07 -7.30 -10.30
C LEU A 60 0.09 -7.32 -9.13
N ASP A 61 0.48 -7.86 -7.97
CA ASP A 61 -0.33 -7.86 -6.74
C ASP A 61 -0.77 -6.43 -6.36
N TYR A 62 0.15 -5.47 -6.44
CA TYR A 62 -0.21 -4.07 -6.20
C TYR A 62 -1.25 -3.57 -7.22
N VAL A 63 -1.05 -3.81 -8.51
CA VAL A 63 -1.98 -3.31 -9.55
C VAL A 63 -3.41 -3.86 -9.34
N LEU A 64 -3.58 -5.07 -8.79
CA LEU A 64 -4.89 -5.64 -8.47
C LEU A 64 -5.67 -4.83 -7.42
N THR A 65 -4.98 -4.03 -6.59
CA THR A 65 -5.63 -3.09 -5.65
C THR A 65 -6.58 -2.15 -6.38
N ARG A 66 -6.27 -1.77 -7.64
CA ARG A 66 -7.14 -0.96 -8.46
C ARG A 66 -8.52 -1.61 -8.57
N SER A 67 -8.58 -2.85 -9.07
CA SER A 67 -9.82 -3.60 -9.23
C SER A 67 -10.63 -3.72 -7.94
N GLY A 68 -9.96 -3.92 -6.80
CA GLY A 68 -10.63 -3.99 -5.49
C GLY A 68 -11.18 -2.66 -4.99
N THR A 69 -10.62 -1.52 -5.45
CA THR A 69 -11.01 -0.18 -5.00
C THR A 69 -11.94 0.55 -5.97
N GLU A 70 -12.03 0.12 -7.23
CA GLU A 70 -12.83 0.79 -8.27
C GLU A 70 -14.28 1.00 -7.85
N SER A 71 -14.94 -0.01 -7.26
CA SER A 71 -16.34 0.09 -6.80
C SER A 71 -16.57 1.14 -5.71
N HIS A 72 -15.52 1.55 -5.00
CA HIS A 72 -15.56 2.56 -3.94
C HIS A 72 -14.74 3.81 -4.29
N ARG A 73 -14.24 3.93 -5.52
CA ARG A 73 -13.26 4.94 -5.93
C ARG A 73 -13.75 6.36 -5.66
N GLU A 74 -14.98 6.69 -6.06
CA GLU A 74 -15.55 8.01 -5.80
C GLU A 74 -15.61 8.34 -4.31
N ARG A 75 -16.08 7.41 -3.48
CA ARG A 75 -16.14 7.61 -2.03
C ARG A 75 -14.75 7.84 -1.43
N LEU A 76 -13.75 7.09 -1.89
CA LEU A 76 -12.36 7.24 -1.44
C LEU A 76 -11.79 8.59 -1.86
N LEU A 77 -12.02 9.01 -3.11
CA LEU A 77 -11.57 10.31 -3.62
C LEU A 77 -12.24 11.47 -2.89
N GLN A 78 -13.54 11.41 -2.64
CA GLN A 78 -14.24 12.43 -1.86
C GLN A 78 -13.70 12.54 -0.42
N GLY A 79 -13.34 11.41 0.18
CA GLY A 79 -12.65 11.39 1.47
C GLY A 79 -11.31 12.13 1.43
N VAL A 80 -10.51 11.88 0.39
CA VAL A 80 -9.22 12.58 0.16
C VAL A 80 -9.42 14.07 -0.04
N LEU A 81 -10.35 14.48 -0.92
CA LEU A 81 -10.65 15.89 -1.20
C LEU A 81 -11.04 16.64 0.07
N LYS A 82 -11.90 16.05 0.89
CA LYS A 82 -12.30 16.62 2.18
C LYS A 82 -11.11 16.84 3.12
N LEU A 83 -10.14 15.92 3.13
CA LEU A 83 -8.95 16.03 3.98
C LEU A 83 -8.02 17.16 3.52
N VAL A 84 -7.94 17.43 2.21
CA VAL A 84 -7.08 18.48 1.65
C VAL A 84 -7.80 19.83 1.49
N GLY A 85 -9.06 19.93 1.91
CA GLY A 85 -9.86 21.16 1.80
C GLY A 85 -10.40 21.46 0.41
N GLU A 86 -10.29 20.50 -0.51
CA GLU A 86 -10.73 20.61 -1.90
C GLU A 86 -12.15 20.04 -2.08
N ARG A 87 -12.82 20.46 -3.15
CA ARG A 87 -14.22 20.07 -3.44
C ARG A 87 -14.46 19.46 -4.81
N GLY A 88 -13.51 19.60 -5.74
CA GLY A 88 -13.61 19.07 -7.11
C GLY A 88 -12.69 17.87 -7.34
N LEU A 89 -13.06 16.98 -8.26
CA LEU A 89 -12.24 15.84 -8.69
C LEU A 89 -11.17 16.25 -9.72
N GLU A 90 -11.31 17.42 -10.34
CA GLU A 90 -10.32 17.97 -11.28
C GLU A 90 -9.22 18.69 -10.50
N GLN A 91 -8.31 17.90 -9.91
CA GLN A 91 -7.22 18.41 -9.09
C GLN A 91 -5.88 17.92 -9.63
N PRO A 92 -4.86 18.79 -9.77
CA PRO A 92 -3.52 18.37 -10.13
C PRO A 92 -2.99 17.28 -9.18
N GLY A 93 -2.51 16.17 -9.75
CA GLY A 93 -1.92 15.07 -8.98
C GLY A 93 -2.91 14.13 -8.27
N LEU A 94 -4.23 14.35 -8.38
CA LEU A 94 -5.22 13.46 -7.75
C LEU A 94 -5.20 12.05 -8.36
N ASP A 95 -5.01 11.95 -9.66
CA ASP A 95 -4.87 10.65 -10.34
C ASP A 95 -3.61 9.92 -9.86
N ASP A 96 -2.48 10.63 -9.80
CA ASP A 96 -1.23 10.07 -9.28
C ASP A 96 -1.36 9.59 -7.84
N LEU A 97 -2.01 10.39 -6.98
CA LEU A 97 -2.27 10.07 -5.59
C LEU A 97 -3.15 8.81 -5.43
N SER A 98 -4.21 8.71 -6.23
CA SER A 98 -5.23 7.66 -6.10
C SER A 98 -4.90 6.38 -6.86
N SER A 99 -3.99 6.43 -7.83
CA SER A 99 -3.61 5.27 -8.65
C SER A 99 -2.81 4.20 -7.90
N ALA A 100 -3.01 2.94 -8.30
CA ALA A 100 -2.20 1.78 -7.89
C ALA A 100 -1.20 1.44 -9.01
N LYS A 101 0.05 1.88 -8.85
CA LYS A 101 1.10 1.78 -9.87
C LYS A 101 2.21 0.83 -9.39
N GLY A 102 2.37 -0.33 -10.03
CA GLY A 102 3.39 -1.33 -9.67
C GLY A 102 4.81 -0.77 -9.54
N LYS A 103 5.21 0.16 -10.43
CA LYS A 103 6.51 0.85 -10.34
C LYS A 103 6.78 1.53 -8.98
N ASN A 104 5.73 1.95 -8.25
CA ASN A 104 5.89 2.62 -6.97
C ASN A 104 6.28 1.61 -5.86
N VAL A 105 5.78 0.36 -5.92
CA VAL A 105 6.17 -0.66 -4.95
C VAL A 105 7.57 -1.20 -5.23
N ILE A 106 7.92 -1.35 -6.51
CA ILE A 106 9.28 -1.76 -6.91
C ILE A 106 10.32 -0.71 -6.54
N ALA A 107 10.02 0.57 -6.77
CA ALA A 107 10.90 1.65 -6.32
C ALA A 107 11.13 1.56 -4.80
N PHE A 108 10.08 1.27 -4.02
CA PHE A 108 10.21 1.09 -2.57
C PHE A 108 11.12 -0.08 -2.20
N LEU A 109 10.98 -1.24 -2.83
CA LEU A 109 11.84 -2.41 -2.56
C LEU A 109 13.30 -2.13 -2.93
N ASN A 110 13.55 -1.54 -4.08
CA ASN A 110 14.90 -1.14 -4.50
C ASN A 110 15.56 -0.16 -3.51
N TRP A 111 14.75 0.71 -2.87
CA TRP A 111 15.25 1.57 -1.81
C TRP A 111 15.53 0.83 -0.50
N MET A 112 14.74 -0.20 -0.16
CA MET A 112 15.01 -1.06 0.99
C MET A 112 16.33 -1.81 0.83
N ASP A 113 16.61 -2.35 -0.35
CA ASP A 113 17.84 -3.09 -0.64
C ASP A 113 19.08 -2.20 -0.65
N ALA A 114 18.91 -0.91 -0.92
CA ALA A 114 19.98 0.08 -0.91
C ALA A 114 20.31 0.64 0.50
N LYS A 115 19.62 0.19 1.54
CA LYS A 115 19.78 0.64 2.94
C LYS A 115 20.52 -0.38 3.78
#